data_AF-A0A7W0Y8K5-F1
#
_entry.id   AF-A0A7W0Y8K5-F1
#
_cell.length_a   1.000
_cell.length_b   1.000
_cell.length_c   1.000
_cell.angle_alpha   90.00
_cell.angle_beta   90.00
_cell.angle_gamma   90.00
#
_symmetry.space_group_name_H-M   'P 1'
#
loop_
_entity.id
_entity.type
_entity.pdbx_description
1 polymer ?
#
loop_
_entity_poly.entity_id
_entity_poly.type
_entity_poly.pdbx_seq_one_letter_code
_entity_poly.pdbx_strand_id
1 'polypeptide(L)'
;ETIESVDDEGAPVLEYARSARGWVVQVSYIFPRPFELVGRVSRLTAEPDTEPRFVAEVARLGQEYAVGANYYLNGHALKLQADWISRRSTDASFHDVDHTIYVQLDATF
;
A
#
# COMPACT_ATOMS: atom_id res chain seq x y z
N GLU A 1 10.54 -5.23 -19.95
CA GLU A 1 9.85 -5.21 -21.27
C GLU A 1 9.63 -3.76 -21.69
N THR A 2 9.93 -3.41 -22.94
CA THR A 2 9.77 -2.06 -23.50
C THR A 2 8.66 -2.07 -24.54
N ILE A 3 7.74 -1.13 -24.42
CA ILE A 3 6.65 -0.90 -25.37
C ILE A 3 7.05 0.30 -26.20
N GLU A 4 7.13 0.13 -27.51
CA GLU A 4 7.25 1.27 -28.44
C GLU A 4 5.86 1.87 -28.64
N SER A 5 5.71 3.13 -28.28
CA SER A 5 4.48 3.92 -28.35
C SER A 5 4.72 5.19 -29.16
N VAL A 6 3.67 5.96 -29.39
CA VAL A 6 3.76 7.30 -29.99
C VAL A 6 3.05 8.30 -29.11
N ASP A 7 3.60 9.51 -28.96
CA ASP A 7 2.92 10.61 -28.27
C ASP A 7 1.80 11.22 -29.14
N ASP A 8 1.13 12.23 -28.59
CA ASP A 8 0.02 12.93 -29.26
C ASP A 8 0.47 13.63 -30.56
N GLU A 9 1.77 13.90 -30.71
CA GLU A 9 2.41 14.47 -31.89
C GLU A 9 2.94 13.42 -32.89
N GLY A 10 2.82 12.12 -32.56
CA GLY A 10 3.26 11.01 -33.40
C GLY A 10 4.77 10.72 -33.33
N ALA A 11 5.49 11.30 -32.36
CA ALA A 11 6.89 11.00 -32.13
C ALA A 11 7.03 9.68 -31.33
N PRO A 12 8.04 8.84 -31.65
CA PRO A 12 8.24 7.57 -30.96
C PRO A 12 8.62 7.80 -29.48
N VAL A 13 7.90 7.16 -28.58
CA VAL A 13 8.16 7.15 -27.14
C VAL A 13 8.45 5.73 -26.68
N LEU A 14 9.54 5.57 -25.93
CA LEU A 14 9.87 4.31 -25.29
C LEU A 14 9.19 4.25 -23.91
N GLU A 15 8.18 3.40 -23.78
CA GLU A 15 7.50 3.15 -22.51
C GLU A 15 8.07 1.90 -21.85
N TYR A 16 8.43 2.01 -20.57
CA TYR A 16 8.90 0.86 -19.80
C TYR A 16 7.72 0.23 -19.06
N ALA A 17 7.53 -1.08 -19.22
CA ALA A 17 6.54 -1.81 -18.45
C ALA A 17 6.94 -1.79 -16.96
N ARG A 18 5.97 -1.47 -16.09
CA ARG A 18 6.11 -1.57 -14.63
C ARG A 18 5.66 -2.95 -14.17
N SER A 19 6.59 -3.73 -13.62
CA SER A 19 6.34 -5.10 -13.20
C SER A 19 6.94 -5.35 -11.82
N ALA A 20 6.12 -5.90 -10.93
CA ALA A 20 6.50 -6.27 -9.58
C ALA A 20 5.67 -7.44 -9.09
N ARG A 21 6.21 -8.12 -8.08
CA ARG A 21 5.51 -9.16 -7.32
C ARG A 21 5.53 -8.80 -5.85
N GLY A 22 4.50 -9.21 -5.13
CA GLY A 22 4.40 -8.91 -3.71
C GLY A 22 3.58 -9.93 -2.95
N TRP A 23 3.61 -9.79 -1.63
CA TRP A 23 2.79 -10.55 -0.72
C TRP A 23 2.22 -9.64 0.36
N VAL A 24 1.11 -10.08 0.95
CA VAL A 24 0.46 -9.41 2.07
C VAL A 24 0.04 -10.46 3.10
N VAL A 25 0.26 -10.14 4.37
CA VAL A 25 -0.25 -10.90 5.50
C VAL A 25 -1.02 -9.94 6.38
N GLN A 26 -2.24 -10.32 6.73
CA GLN A 26 -3.11 -9.55 7.63
C GLN A 26 -3.65 -10.45 8.72
N VAL A 27 -3.67 -9.90 9.93
CA VAL A 27 -4.29 -10.52 11.09
C VAL A 27 -5.24 -9.50 11.72
N SER A 28 -6.37 -9.98 12.23
CA SER A 28 -7.27 -9.14 13.02
C SER A 28 -7.81 -9.87 14.23
N TYR A 29 -8.22 -9.10 15.22
CA TYR A 29 -8.89 -9.59 16.41
C TYR A 29 -10.06 -8.69 16.76
N ILE A 30 -11.25 -9.31 16.86
CA ILE A 30 -12.49 -8.65 17.24
C ILE A 30 -12.68 -8.87 18.73
N PHE A 31 -12.79 -7.78 19.47
CA PHE A 31 -13.03 -7.81 20.92
C PHE A 31 -14.53 -7.98 21.22
N PRO A 32 -14.91 -8.39 22.44
CA PRO A 32 -16.33 -8.47 22.84
C PRO A 32 -17.04 -7.10 22.92
N ARG A 33 -16.28 -6.02 23.08
CA ARG A 33 -16.74 -4.63 22.91
C ARG A 33 -16.58 -4.26 21.44
N PRO A 34 -17.28 -3.25 20.89
CA PRO A 34 -17.39 -3.04 19.45
C PRO A 34 -16.11 -2.46 18.83
N PHE A 35 -15.01 -3.19 18.96
CA PHE A 35 -13.68 -2.78 18.61
C PHE A 35 -12.99 -3.96 17.92
N GLU A 36 -12.35 -3.67 16.80
CA GLU A 36 -11.49 -4.60 16.09
C GLU A 36 -10.14 -3.94 15.88
N LEU A 37 -9.08 -4.71 16.12
CA LEU A 37 -7.72 -4.33 15.80
C LEU A 37 -7.24 -5.15 14.61
N VAL A 38 -6.62 -4.48 13.64
CA VAL A 38 -6.07 -5.08 12.43
C VAL A 38 -4.58 -4.75 12.35
N GLY A 39 -3.77 -5.75 12.01
CA GLY A 39 -2.36 -5.58 11.68
C GLY A 39 -2.10 -6.14 10.28
N ARG A 40 -1.39 -5.39 9.44
CA ARG A 40 -1.01 -5.82 8.09
C ARG A 40 0.46 -5.56 7.83
N VAL A 41 1.10 -6.51 7.17
CA VAL A 41 2.46 -6.38 6.65
C VAL A 41 2.44 -6.79 5.19
N SER A 42 3.06 -6.00 4.33
CA SER A 42 3.21 -6.36 2.92
C SER A 42 4.60 -6.01 2.43
N ARG A 43 5.02 -6.72 1.37
CA ARG A 43 6.25 -6.44 0.65
C ARG A 43 6.01 -6.51 -0.85
N LEU A 44 6.53 -5.53 -1.57
CA LEU A 44 6.59 -5.46 -3.01
C LEU A 44 8.07 -5.54 -3.44
N THR A 45 8.33 -6.29 -4.49
CA THR A 45 9.66 -6.47 -5.10
C THR A 45 9.51 -6.25 -6.60
N ALA A 46 10.29 -5.32 -7.16
CA ALA A 46 10.32 -5.06 -8.59
C ALA A 46 10.90 -6.27 -9.34
N GLU A 47 10.33 -6.62 -10.49
CA GLU A 47 10.88 -7.66 -11.36
C GLU A 47 12.14 -7.13 -12.10
N PRO A 48 13.06 -8.02 -12.52
CA PRO A 48 14.18 -7.65 -13.38
C PRO A 48 13.71 -6.96 -14.67
N ASP A 49 14.50 -6.01 -15.19
CA ASP A 49 14.26 -5.33 -16.46
C ASP A 49 12.94 -4.54 -16.57
N THR A 50 12.44 -4.03 -15.42
CA THR A 50 11.34 -3.06 -15.33
C THR A 50 11.84 -1.60 -15.30
N GLU A 51 10.91 -0.65 -15.34
CA GLU A 51 11.17 0.79 -15.37
C GLU A 51 12.09 1.25 -14.21
N PRO A 52 13.24 1.89 -14.48
CA PRO A 52 14.22 2.20 -13.42
C PRO A 52 13.70 3.10 -12.28
N ARG A 53 12.79 4.04 -12.54
CA ARG A 53 12.22 4.86 -11.45
C ARG A 53 11.28 4.04 -10.58
N PHE A 54 10.53 3.11 -11.17
CA PHE A 54 9.71 2.17 -10.43
C PHE A 54 10.56 1.23 -9.56
N VAL A 55 11.71 0.74 -10.06
CA VAL A 55 12.66 -0.02 -9.24
C VAL A 55 13.11 0.80 -8.03
N ALA A 56 13.48 2.07 -8.23
CA ALA A 56 13.89 2.96 -7.15
C ALA A 56 12.74 3.23 -6.15
N GLU A 57 11.50 3.36 -6.62
CA GLU A 57 10.32 3.53 -5.78
C GLU A 57 10.06 2.30 -4.92
N VAL A 58 10.09 1.09 -5.51
CA VAL A 58 9.91 -0.17 -4.77
C VAL A 58 11.06 -0.41 -3.80
N ALA A 59 12.31 -0.05 -4.16
CA ALA A 59 13.43 -0.12 -3.23
C ALA A 59 13.27 0.83 -2.03
N ARG A 60 12.60 1.98 -2.23
CA ARG A 60 12.39 3.01 -1.19
C ARG A 60 11.14 2.77 -0.33
N LEU A 61 10.06 2.23 -0.89
CA LEU A 61 8.75 2.13 -0.24
C LEU A 61 8.13 0.72 -0.29
N GLY A 62 8.85 -0.27 -0.79
CA GLY A 62 8.32 -1.61 -1.06
C GLY A 62 7.95 -2.40 0.19
N GLN A 63 8.30 -1.95 1.40
CA GLN A 63 7.87 -2.60 2.64
C GLN A 63 6.84 -1.75 3.37
N GLU A 64 5.67 -2.34 3.67
CA GLU A 64 4.59 -1.68 4.41
C GLU A 64 4.31 -2.39 5.74
N TYR A 65 4.04 -1.59 6.77
CA TYR A 65 3.40 -2.00 8.02
C TYR A 65 2.18 -1.13 8.25
N ALA A 66 1.04 -1.74 8.52
CA ALA A 66 -0.17 -1.02 8.87
C ALA A 66 -0.79 -1.55 10.16
N VAL A 67 -1.31 -0.63 10.96
CA VAL A 67 -2.13 -0.93 12.13
C VAL A 67 -3.42 -0.15 12.00
N GLY A 68 -4.54 -0.87 12.05
CA GLY A 68 -5.87 -0.34 11.89
C GLY A 68 -6.74 -0.63 13.11
N ALA A 69 -7.66 0.28 13.40
CA ALA A 69 -8.64 0.15 14.46
C ALA A 69 -10.04 0.47 13.90
N ASN A 70 -10.99 -0.45 14.11
CA ASN A 70 -12.39 -0.24 13.76
C ASN A 70 -13.23 -0.17 15.04
N TYR A 71 -14.08 0.83 15.14
CA TYR A 71 -15.06 0.98 16.22
C TYR A 71 -16.48 0.95 15.66
N TYR A 72 -17.28 -0.02 16.11
CA TYR A 72 -18.62 -0.29 15.61
C TYR A 72 -19.67 0.44 16.45
N LEU A 73 -20.28 1.48 15.91
CA LEU A 73 -21.28 2.30 16.62
C LEU A 73 -22.67 1.65 16.59
N ASN A 74 -22.98 0.92 15.52
CA ASN A 74 -24.26 0.22 15.35
C ASN A 74 -24.07 -1.08 14.55
N GLY A 75 -23.42 -2.07 15.17
CA GLY A 75 -23.02 -3.29 14.48
C GLY A 75 -22.21 -2.97 13.22
N HIS A 76 -22.42 -3.71 12.13
CA HIS A 76 -21.73 -3.46 10.86
C HIS A 76 -22.34 -2.32 10.01
N ALA A 77 -23.41 -1.68 10.47
CA ALA A 77 -24.09 -0.61 9.71
C ALA A 77 -23.44 0.77 9.87
N LEU A 78 -22.75 1.00 11.00
CA LEU A 78 -22.03 2.25 11.27
C LEU A 78 -20.72 1.94 11.99
N LYS A 79 -19.60 2.31 11.37
CA LYS A 79 -18.26 2.13 11.95
C LYS A 79 -17.37 3.35 11.70
N LEU A 80 -16.48 3.61 12.67
CA LEU A 80 -15.36 4.53 12.54
C LEU A 80 -14.09 3.70 12.39
N GLN A 81 -13.29 3.99 11.37
CA GLN A 81 -12.06 3.29 11.07
C GLN A 81 -10.89 4.28 11.10
N ALA A 82 -9.77 3.86 11.69
CA ALA A 82 -8.54 4.63 11.69
C ALA A 82 -7.37 3.71 11.36
N ASP A 83 -6.56 4.07 10.38
CA ASP A 83 -5.41 3.30 9.92
C ASP A 83 -4.14 4.15 9.97
N TRP A 84 -3.08 3.59 10.55
CA TRP A 84 -1.73 4.12 10.45
C TRP A 84 -0.92 3.19 9.56
N ILE A 85 -0.33 3.75 8.51
CA ILE A 85 0.46 3.04 7.50
C ILE A 85 1.86 3.62 7.47
N SER A 86 2.86 2.74 7.57
CA SER A 86 4.28 3.05 7.52
C SER A 86 4.89 2.35 6.30
N ARG A 87 5.45 3.12 5.37
CA ARG A 87 6.11 2.61 4.15
C ARG A 87 7.59 2.93 4.18
N ARG A 88 8.44 1.95 3.88
CA ARG A 88 9.89 2.06 4.02
C ARG A 88 10.66 1.21 3.01
N SER A 89 11.96 1.43 3.00
CA SER A 89 12.88 0.66 2.16
C SER A 89 12.96 -0.79 2.61
N THR A 90 13.14 -1.70 1.65
CA THR A 90 13.36 -3.13 1.92
C THR A 90 14.76 -3.41 2.48
N ASP A 91 15.73 -2.51 2.25
CA ASP A 91 17.17 -2.77 2.42
C ASP A 91 17.80 -1.98 3.59
N ALA A 92 17.01 -1.76 4.64
CA ALA A 92 17.47 -1.53 6.01
C ALA A 92 17.94 -0.11 6.44
N SER A 93 17.69 0.95 5.67
CA SER A 93 17.82 2.31 6.23
C SER A 93 16.51 2.73 6.91
N PHE A 94 16.56 3.00 8.21
CA PHE A 94 15.42 3.55 8.98
C PHE A 94 15.23 5.06 8.75
N HIS A 95 16.03 5.68 7.89
CA HIS A 95 16.04 7.13 7.68
C HIS A 95 14.90 7.61 6.78
N ASP A 96 14.42 6.77 5.84
CA ASP A 96 13.33 7.13 4.92
C ASP A 96 12.08 6.30 5.24
N VAL A 97 11.23 6.84 6.11
CA VAL A 97 9.93 6.25 6.47
C VAL A 97 8.82 7.25 6.16
N ASP A 98 7.86 6.83 5.33
CA ASP A 98 6.63 7.57 5.06
C ASP A 98 5.54 7.09 6.01
N HIS A 99 4.88 8.03 6.69
CA HIS A 99 3.78 7.76 7.61
C HIS A 99 2.51 8.39 7.09
N THR A 100 1.46 7.59 6.96
CA THR A 100 0.14 8.06 6.54
C THR A 100 -0.90 7.63 7.55
N ILE A 101 -1.79 8.55 7.92
CA ILE A 101 -2.92 8.28 8.80
C ILE A 101 -4.20 8.51 8.01
N TYR A 102 -5.08 7.53 7.99
CA TYR A 102 -6.42 7.61 7.44
C TYR A 102 -7.45 7.51 8.55
N VAL A 103 -8.51 8.31 8.44
CA VAL A 103 -9.70 8.22 9.30
C VAL A 103 -10.91 8.20 8.39
N GLN A 104 -11.77 7.20 8.55
CA GLN A 104 -12.95 6.98 7.73
C GLN A 104 -14.18 6.72 8.60
N LEU A 105 -15.28 7.39 8.27
CA LEU A 105 -16.61 7.05 8.77
C LEU A 105 -17.35 6.27 7.68
N ASP A 106 -17.79 5.06 7.99
CA ASP A 106 -18.57 4.21 7.08
C ASP A 106 -19.98 4.04 7.65
N ALA A 107 -20.98 4.42 6.84
CA ALA A 107 -22.40 4.33 7.16
C ALA A 107 -23.13 3.66 5.99
N THR A 108 -23.76 2.51 6.26
CA THR A 108 -24.58 1.75 5.31
C THR A 108 -26.05 1.83 5.73
N PHE A 109 -26.95 2.17 4.81
CA PHE A 109 -28.38 2.40 5.05
C PHE A 109 -29.27 1.57 4.14
#